data_AF-A0A426Y8Q7-F1
#
_entry.id   AF-A0A426Y8Q7-F1
#
_cell.length_a   1.000
_cell.length_b   1.000
_cell.length_c   1.000
_cell.angle_alpha   90.00
_cell.angle_beta   90.00
_cell.angle_gamma   90.00
#
_symmetry.space_group_name_H-M   'P 1'
#
loop_
_entity.id
_entity.type
_entity.pdbx_description
1 polymer ?
#
loop_
_entity_poly.entity_id
_entity_poly.type
_entity_poly.pdbx_seq_one_letter_code
_entity_poly.pdbx_strand_id
1 'polypeptide(L)'
;MLISFHCSETYRYFDLPFCVPGWYPEALGEVLNGDRLVEAPYKLHFRVDRDSELLCKKKLTKEDVAKFRSAVTKDYYFQMYYDDLPIWGFIGKVDKEGKDLIEYKYYLYRHIHFDILYNSEHVIEITVHTEPNSLADLTEDKDIEASFFYSVKWKETTTPFEKRMNKYSQTSSLPHHLEIHWFSIINSCVTVLLLTGFLATILMRVLKNDFVK
;
A
#
# COMPACT_ATOMS: atom_id res chain seq x y z
N MET A 1 11.16 5.24 10.36
CA MET A 1 10.36 4.51 9.35
C MET A 1 9.05 5.26 9.19
N LEU A 2 8.63 5.52 7.96
CA LEU A 2 7.38 6.26 7.68
C LEU A 2 6.32 5.31 7.13
N ILE A 3 5.02 5.46 7.44
CA ILE A 3 3.94 4.60 6.90
C ILE A 3 2.77 5.41 6.31
N SER A 4 2.18 4.92 5.22
CA SER A 4 0.89 5.34 4.66
C SER A 4 0.06 4.11 4.21
N PHE A 5 -1.26 4.22 4.08
CA PHE A 5 -2.08 3.22 3.37
C PHE A 5 -2.38 3.68 1.94
N HIS A 6 -2.43 2.73 1.01
CA HIS A 6 -2.73 3.06 -0.38
C HIS A 6 -3.78 2.13 -1.01
N CYS A 7 -4.88 2.71 -1.46
CA CYS A 7 -5.83 2.09 -2.39
C CYS A 7 -6.58 3.22 -3.12
N SER A 8 -6.08 3.66 -4.29
CA SER A 8 -6.48 4.86 -5.09
C SER A 8 -6.66 6.21 -4.36
N GLU A 9 -6.76 6.20 -3.04
CA GLU A 9 -6.87 7.28 -2.06
C GLU A 9 -5.82 6.99 -0.97
N THR A 10 -5.22 8.04 -0.41
CA THR A 10 -4.20 7.94 0.65
C THR A 10 -4.87 8.06 2.03
N TYR A 11 -4.93 6.95 2.77
CA TYR A 11 -5.46 6.91 4.14
C TYR A 11 -4.29 6.91 5.15
N ARG A 12 -4.48 7.48 6.34
CA ARG A 12 -3.42 7.50 7.35
C ARG A 12 -3.32 6.13 7.99
N TYR A 13 -2.09 5.70 8.29
CA TYR A 13 -1.86 4.39 8.93
C TYR A 13 -2.65 4.19 10.24
N PHE A 14 -2.82 5.26 11.00
CA PHE A 14 -3.54 5.25 12.29
C PHE A 14 -5.05 5.53 12.17
N ASP A 15 -5.60 5.67 10.95
CA ASP A 15 -7.06 5.67 10.76
C ASP A 15 -7.65 4.28 11.02
N LEU A 16 -6.83 3.23 10.82
CA LEU A 16 -7.14 1.89 11.30
C LEU A 16 -6.69 1.71 12.75
N PRO A 17 -7.39 0.86 13.53
CA PRO A 17 -7.13 0.75 14.96
C PRO A 17 -5.88 -0.09 15.27
N PHE A 18 -4.73 0.25 14.69
CA PHE A 18 -3.40 -0.26 15.03
C PHE A 18 -2.82 0.40 16.30
N CYS A 19 -1.59 0.03 16.64
CA CYS A 19 -0.82 0.60 17.75
C CYS A 19 -0.38 2.03 17.41
N VAL A 20 -0.95 3.03 18.10
CA VAL A 20 -0.57 4.44 17.91
C VAL A 20 0.57 4.80 18.87
N PRO A 21 1.70 5.35 18.41
CA PRO A 21 2.69 5.94 19.29
C PRO A 21 2.11 7.19 19.96
N GLY A 22 2.32 7.38 21.26
CA GLY A 22 1.58 8.37 22.05
C GLY A 22 1.55 9.80 21.49
N TRP A 23 2.66 10.29 20.94
CA TRP A 23 2.77 11.61 20.29
C TRP A 23 3.52 11.47 18.96
N TYR A 24 2.90 11.88 17.85
CA TYR A 24 3.57 12.03 16.57
C TYR A 24 3.27 13.44 16.02
N PRO A 25 4.27 14.33 15.90
CA PRO A 25 4.07 15.62 15.25
C PRO A 25 3.93 15.40 13.75
N GLU A 26 2.86 15.90 13.15
CA GLU A 26 2.72 15.95 11.70
C GLU A 26 3.82 16.87 11.14
N ALA A 27 4.67 16.35 10.26
CA ALA A 27 5.69 17.16 9.62
C ALA A 27 5.01 18.07 8.59
N LEU A 28 5.05 19.39 8.82
CA LEU A 28 4.43 20.40 7.96
C LEU A 28 4.87 20.28 6.48
N GLY A 29 6.08 19.77 6.23
CA GLY A 29 6.61 19.51 4.89
C GLY A 29 5.94 18.34 4.15
N GLU A 30 5.46 17.33 4.88
CA GLU A 30 4.75 16.18 4.28
C GLU A 30 3.36 16.60 3.81
N VAL A 31 2.66 17.40 4.62
CA VAL A 31 1.36 17.99 4.28
C VAL A 31 1.42 18.81 2.98
N LEU A 32 2.52 19.52 2.73
CA LEU A 32 2.71 20.31 1.50
C LEU A 32 3.03 19.47 0.26
N ASN A 33 3.66 18.31 0.42
CA ASN A 33 3.87 17.35 -0.66
C ASN A 33 2.63 16.50 -0.97
N GLY A 34 1.58 16.59 -0.14
CA GLY A 34 0.37 15.76 -0.26
C GLY A 34 0.54 14.36 0.33
N ASP A 35 1.71 14.06 0.90
CA ASP A 35 2.00 12.79 1.57
C ASP A 35 1.69 12.91 3.07
N ARG A 36 0.98 11.93 3.62
CA ARG A 36 0.63 11.89 5.05
C ARG A 36 1.40 10.80 5.76
N LEU A 37 2.72 10.89 5.65
CA LEU A 37 3.62 9.94 6.28
C LEU A 37 3.62 10.13 7.80
N VAL A 38 3.75 9.03 8.53
CA VAL A 38 3.80 9.04 10.01
C VAL A 38 4.89 8.11 10.51
N GLU A 39 5.50 8.45 11.63
CA GLU A 39 6.53 7.61 12.22
C GLU A 39 5.94 6.28 12.72
N ALA A 40 6.55 5.19 12.26
CA ALA A 40 6.17 3.85 12.64
C ALA A 40 6.73 3.46 14.01
N PRO A 41 5.98 2.72 14.85
CA PRO A 41 6.45 2.28 16.16
C PRO A 41 7.47 1.12 16.13
N TYR A 42 7.92 0.66 14.95
CA TYR A 42 8.87 -0.45 14.79
C TYR A 42 10.32 0.02 14.94
N LYS A 43 11.04 -0.51 15.94
CA LYS A 43 12.45 -0.18 16.19
C LYS A 43 13.37 -1.17 15.46
N LEU A 44 13.79 -0.80 14.25
CA LEU A 44 14.73 -1.58 13.43
C LEU A 44 16.16 -1.05 13.63
N HIS A 45 16.89 -1.58 14.61
CA HIS A 45 18.30 -1.22 14.80
C HIS A 45 19.19 -2.02 13.83
N PHE A 46 20.15 -1.34 13.20
CA PHE A 46 21.02 -1.93 12.18
C PHE A 46 21.79 -3.14 12.71
N ARG A 47 21.72 -4.27 11.99
CA ARG A 47 22.33 -5.56 12.36
C ARG A 47 21.93 -6.10 13.73
N VAL A 48 20.78 -5.70 14.26
CA VAL A 48 20.21 -6.23 15.50
C VAL A 48 18.96 -7.03 15.17
N ASP A 49 19.09 -8.35 15.24
CA ASP A 49 17.97 -9.27 15.09
C ASP A 49 17.02 -9.17 16.29
N ARG A 50 15.73 -9.33 16.01
CA ARG A 50 14.65 -9.36 17.01
C ARG A 50 13.66 -10.44 16.64
N ASP A 51 13.28 -11.27 17.59
CA ASP A 51 12.29 -12.32 17.39
C ASP A 51 11.07 -12.06 18.26
N SER A 52 9.91 -11.86 17.62
CA SER A 52 8.60 -11.75 18.27
C SER A 52 8.54 -10.66 19.35
N GLU A 53 9.07 -9.48 19.04
CA GLU A 53 9.00 -8.32 19.92
C GLU A 53 7.54 -7.82 19.97
N LEU A 54 7.01 -7.62 21.18
CA LEU A 54 5.65 -7.12 21.38
C LEU A 54 5.59 -5.62 21.05
N LEU A 55 4.77 -5.25 20.08
CA LEU A 55 4.53 -3.86 19.72
C LEU A 55 3.52 -3.22 20.67
N CYS A 56 2.32 -3.79 20.74
CA CYS A 56 1.31 -3.40 21.72
C CYS A 56 0.25 -4.49 21.90
N LYS A 57 -0.48 -4.39 23.01
CA LYS A 57 -1.72 -5.13 23.23
C LYS A 57 -2.88 -4.16 23.05
N LYS A 58 -3.89 -4.57 22.29
CA LYS A 58 -5.07 -3.75 22.04
C LYS A 58 -6.33 -4.58 22.14
N LYS A 59 -7.32 -4.04 22.83
CA LYS A 59 -8.68 -4.56 22.81
C LYS A 59 -9.40 -3.92 21.64
N LEU A 60 -9.67 -4.72 20.61
CA LEU A 60 -10.44 -4.30 19.45
C LEU A 60 -11.92 -4.44 19.79
N THR A 61 -12.65 -3.34 19.67
CA THR A 61 -14.11 -3.34 19.82
C THR A 61 -14.77 -3.94 18.58
N LYS A 62 -16.05 -4.28 18.66
CA LYS A 62 -16.85 -4.69 17.49
C LYS A 62 -16.75 -3.71 16.31
N GLU A 63 -16.73 -2.41 16.58
CA GLU A 63 -16.58 -1.37 15.56
C GLU A 63 -15.19 -1.39 14.91
N ASP A 64 -14.14 -1.61 15.72
CA ASP A 64 -12.77 -1.74 15.23
C ASP A 64 -12.59 -2.99 14.36
N VAL A 65 -13.21 -4.10 14.77
CA VAL A 65 -13.23 -5.36 14.01
C VAL A 65 -13.94 -5.16 12.67
N ALA A 66 -15.08 -4.46 12.65
CA ALA A 66 -15.78 -4.14 11.41
C ALA A 66 -14.95 -3.25 10.47
N LYS A 67 -14.23 -2.26 11.01
CA LYS A 67 -13.30 -1.42 10.23
C LYS A 67 -12.18 -2.24 9.61
N PHE A 68 -11.53 -3.11 10.40
CA PHE A 68 -10.50 -4.00 9.88
C PHE A 68 -11.05 -4.98 8.85
N ARG A 69 -12.24 -5.57 9.08
CA ARG A 69 -12.89 -6.46 8.11
C ARG A 69 -13.15 -5.75 6.79
N SER A 70 -13.63 -4.50 6.83
CA SER A 70 -13.84 -3.68 5.63
C SER A 70 -12.53 -3.41 4.89
N ALA A 71 -11.45 -3.09 5.61
CA ALA A 71 -10.13 -2.88 5.04
C ALA A 71 -9.57 -4.16 4.39
N VAL A 72 -9.68 -5.31 5.06
CA VAL A 72 -9.24 -6.61 4.53
C VAL A 72 -10.05 -7.01 3.30
N THR A 73 -11.36 -6.75 3.28
CA THR A 73 -12.23 -7.02 2.12
C THR A 73 -11.87 -6.18 0.91
N LYS A 74 -11.29 -5.00 1.12
CA LYS A 74 -10.82 -4.08 0.08
C LYS A 74 -9.34 -4.26 -0.26
N ASP A 75 -8.71 -5.35 0.22
CA ASP A 75 -7.29 -5.66 0.02
C ASP A 75 -6.34 -4.51 0.42
N TYR A 76 -6.65 -3.81 1.50
CA TYR A 76 -5.80 -2.72 1.98
C TYR A 76 -4.42 -3.25 2.38
N TYR A 77 -3.40 -2.54 1.91
CA TYR A 77 -2.01 -2.74 2.26
C TYR A 77 -1.42 -1.45 2.83
N PHE A 78 -0.46 -1.60 3.72
CA PHE A 78 0.36 -0.50 4.20
C PHE A 78 1.61 -0.38 3.33
N GLN A 79 2.10 0.84 3.19
CA GLN A 79 3.35 1.20 2.57
C GLN A 79 4.23 1.86 3.61
N MET A 80 5.44 1.35 3.82
CA MET A 80 6.42 1.91 4.74
C MET A 80 7.70 2.30 4.03
N TYR A 81 8.47 3.21 4.61
CA TYR A 81 9.80 3.59 4.14
C TYR A 81 10.84 3.36 5.23
N TYR A 82 11.92 2.68 4.87
CA TYR A 82 13.10 2.47 5.70
C TYR A 82 14.36 2.69 4.85
N ASP A 83 15.22 3.64 5.24
CA ASP A 83 16.40 4.04 4.44
C ASP A 83 16.05 4.39 2.97
N ASP A 84 14.94 5.12 2.79
CA ASP A 84 14.31 5.48 1.51
C ASP A 84 13.84 4.31 0.64
N LEU A 85 13.92 3.07 1.15
CA LEU A 85 13.40 1.89 0.46
C LEU A 85 11.93 1.70 0.81
N PRO A 86 11.03 1.64 -0.18
CA PRO A 86 9.62 1.39 0.05
C PRO A 86 9.37 -0.09 0.35
N ILE A 87 8.42 -0.34 1.23
CA ILE A 87 8.03 -1.67 1.69
C ILE A 87 6.52 -1.72 1.67
N TRP A 88 5.95 -2.82 1.20
CA TRP A 88 4.51 -3.01 1.19
C TRP A 88 4.13 -4.30 1.91
N GLY A 89 3.00 -4.28 2.62
CA GLY A 89 2.46 -5.45 3.29
C GLY A 89 0.95 -5.37 3.41
N PHE A 90 0.27 -6.50 3.16
CA PHE A 90 -1.18 -6.58 3.36
C PHE A 90 -1.51 -6.56 4.86
N ILE A 91 -2.66 -5.98 5.18
CA ILE A 91 -3.17 -5.92 6.56
C ILE A 91 -3.75 -7.27 7.00
N GLY A 92 -4.33 -8.01 6.06
CA GLY A 92 -4.98 -9.27 6.32
C GLY A 92 -5.20 -10.06 5.05
N LYS A 93 -5.98 -11.13 5.16
CA LYS A 93 -6.42 -11.95 4.02
C LYS A 93 -7.86 -12.39 4.19
N VAL A 94 -8.51 -12.63 3.07
CA VAL A 94 -9.79 -13.34 3.01
C VAL A 94 -9.51 -14.76 2.59
N ASP A 95 -10.03 -15.73 3.34
CA ASP A 95 -9.97 -17.14 2.98
C ASP A 95 -11.35 -17.63 2.55
N LYS A 96 -11.37 -18.51 1.55
CA LYS A 96 -12.60 -19.12 1.03
C LYS A 96 -12.56 -20.59 1.39
N GLU A 97 -13.17 -20.96 2.50
CA GLU A 97 -13.32 -22.36 2.89
C GLU A 97 -14.70 -22.88 2.44
N GLY A 98 -14.73 -23.83 1.50
CA GLY A 98 -15.93 -24.60 1.20
C GLY A 98 -16.12 -24.97 -0.27
N LYS A 99 -16.48 -26.23 -0.52
CA LYS A 99 -16.94 -26.71 -1.84
C LYS A 99 -18.42 -26.41 -2.12
N ASP A 100 -19.22 -26.03 -1.12
CA ASP A 100 -20.69 -25.88 -1.29
C ASP A 100 -21.38 -24.75 -0.49
N LEU A 101 -20.68 -23.95 0.33
CA LEU A 101 -21.27 -22.78 1.00
C LEU A 101 -20.30 -21.59 0.98
N ILE A 102 -20.82 -20.41 0.64
CA ILE A 102 -20.08 -19.15 0.50
C ILE A 102 -19.81 -18.58 1.91
N GLU A 103 -18.94 -19.22 2.69
CA GLU A 103 -18.47 -18.65 3.96
C GLU A 103 -17.10 -18.01 3.75
N TYR A 104 -17.08 -16.67 3.72
CA TYR A 104 -15.85 -15.90 3.70
C TYR A 104 -15.32 -15.75 5.12
N LYS A 105 -14.08 -16.19 5.35
CA LYS A 105 -13.36 -15.94 6.60
C LYS A 105 -12.41 -14.78 6.44
N TYR A 106 -12.39 -13.89 7.41
CA TYR A 106 -11.59 -12.67 7.38
C TYR A 106 -10.50 -12.75 8.44
N TYR A 107 -9.25 -12.60 8.04
CA TYR A 107 -8.12 -12.71 8.94
C TYR A 107 -7.28 -11.43 8.94
N LEU A 108 -6.86 -11.00 10.13
CA LEU A 108 -5.91 -9.91 10.35
C LEU A 108 -4.53 -10.48 10.65
N TYR A 109 -3.48 -9.96 9.99
CA TYR A 109 -2.11 -10.28 10.34
C TYR A 109 -1.71 -9.51 11.61
N ARG A 110 -1.26 -10.23 12.63
CA ARG A 110 -0.80 -9.62 13.89
C ARG A 110 0.72 -9.61 14.03
N HIS A 111 1.44 -10.31 13.16
CA HIS A 111 2.89 -10.42 13.23
C HIS A 111 3.51 -10.06 11.89
N ILE A 112 4.34 -9.03 11.91
CA ILE A 112 5.10 -8.54 10.75
C ILE A 112 6.56 -8.97 10.89
N HIS A 113 7.08 -9.71 9.92
CA HIS A 113 8.48 -10.11 9.85
C HIS A 113 9.22 -9.21 8.85
N PHE A 114 10.23 -8.50 9.31
CA PHE A 114 11.10 -7.67 8.48
C PHE A 114 12.38 -8.46 8.16
N ASP A 115 12.56 -8.80 6.89
CA ASP A 115 13.81 -9.36 6.38
C ASP A 115 14.61 -8.25 5.70
N ILE A 116 15.81 -8.00 6.20
CA ILE A 116 16.63 -6.86 5.78
C ILE A 116 17.98 -7.36 5.28
N LEU A 117 18.24 -7.12 4.00
CA LEU A 117 19.53 -7.39 3.39
C LEU A 117 20.44 -6.18 3.52
N TYR A 118 21.66 -6.40 3.97
CA TYR A 118 22.67 -5.36 4.08
C TYR A 118 23.96 -5.79 3.39
N ASN A 119 24.73 -4.82 2.92
CA ASN A 119 26.08 -5.04 2.42
C ASN A 119 26.97 -3.97 3.04
N SER A 120 27.98 -4.40 3.81
CA SER A 120 28.80 -3.47 4.60
C SER A 120 27.86 -2.56 5.43
N GLU A 121 28.08 -1.25 5.47
CA GLU A 121 27.26 -0.31 6.27
C GLU A 121 25.97 0.17 5.57
N HIS A 122 25.56 -0.47 4.47
CA HIS A 122 24.40 -0.03 3.69
C HIS A 122 23.27 -1.05 3.68
N VAL A 123 22.04 -0.55 3.82
CA VAL A 123 20.82 -1.32 3.60
C VAL A 123 20.60 -1.44 2.10
N ILE A 124 20.44 -2.68 1.64
CA ILE A 124 20.29 -3.00 0.21
C ILE A 124 18.83 -3.31 -0.11
N GLU A 125 18.18 -4.08 0.74
CA GLU A 125 16.81 -4.53 0.48
C GLU A 125 16.10 -4.73 1.81
N ILE A 126 14.81 -4.44 1.81
CA ILE A 126 13.94 -4.76 2.93
C ILE A 126 12.63 -5.33 2.40
N THR A 127 12.23 -6.47 2.95
CA THR A 127 10.99 -7.17 2.63
C THR A 127 10.20 -7.43 3.89
N VAL A 128 8.88 -7.47 3.72
CA VAL A 128 7.95 -7.80 4.79
C VAL A 128 7.25 -9.11 4.45
N HIS A 129 7.23 -10.00 5.44
CA HIS A 129 6.51 -11.25 5.40
C HIS A 129 5.55 -11.31 6.58
N THR A 130 4.35 -11.82 6.36
CA THR A 130 3.35 -12.03 7.40
C THR A 130 3.18 -13.52 7.64
N GLU A 131 3.30 -13.96 8.89
CA GLU A 131 3.17 -15.38 9.20
C GLU A 131 1.70 -15.82 9.28
N PRO A 132 1.32 -16.93 8.62
CA PRO A 132 -0.04 -17.46 8.67
C PRO A 132 -0.44 -18.03 10.04
N ASN A 133 0.52 -18.23 10.95
CA ASN A 133 0.26 -18.75 12.30
C ASN A 133 -0.16 -17.65 13.30
N SER A 134 0.01 -16.37 12.96
CA SER A 134 -0.34 -15.23 13.84
C SER A 134 -1.49 -14.42 13.26
N LEU A 135 -2.59 -15.10 12.96
CA LEU A 135 -3.82 -14.50 12.46
C LEU A 135 -4.76 -14.17 13.63
N ALA A 136 -5.55 -13.11 13.48
CA ALA A 136 -6.77 -12.90 14.26
C ALA A 136 -7.97 -13.08 13.35
N ASP A 137 -8.92 -13.91 13.77
CA ASP A 137 -10.18 -14.11 13.07
C ASP A 137 -11.11 -12.91 13.32
N LEU A 138 -11.43 -12.20 12.25
CA LEU A 138 -12.31 -11.05 12.24
C LEU A 138 -13.70 -11.40 11.71
N THR A 139 -14.06 -12.67 11.51
CA THR A 139 -15.32 -13.06 10.84
C THR A 139 -16.55 -12.66 11.65
N GLU A 140 -16.48 -12.72 12.97
CA GLU A 140 -17.57 -12.35 13.88
C GLU A 140 -17.44 -10.93 14.43
N ASP A 141 -18.57 -10.24 14.64
CA ASP A 141 -18.62 -8.92 15.29
C ASP A 141 -18.54 -9.02 16.81
N LYS A 142 -17.37 -9.44 17.30
CA LYS A 142 -17.05 -9.56 18.71
C LYS A 142 -15.82 -8.76 19.09
N ASP A 143 -15.71 -8.44 20.38
CA ASP A 143 -14.50 -7.84 20.92
C ASP A 143 -13.36 -8.86 20.88
N ILE A 144 -12.18 -8.43 20.46
CA ILE A 144 -10.99 -9.29 20.32
C ILE A 144 -9.81 -8.64 21.04
N GLU A 145 -9.15 -9.38 21.91
CA GLU A 145 -7.85 -8.97 22.44
C GLU A 145 -6.75 -9.38 21.46
N ALA A 146 -6.22 -8.38 20.75
CA ALA A 146 -5.16 -8.56 19.77
C ALA A 146 -3.82 -8.09 20.36
N SER A 147 -2.81 -8.96 20.30
CA SER A 147 -1.42 -8.58 20.54
C SER A 147 -0.69 -8.54 19.20
N PHE A 148 -0.09 -7.38 18.90
CA PHE A 148 0.67 -7.14 17.69
C PHE A 148 2.16 -7.33 17.96
N PHE A 149 2.84 -8.05 17.08
CA PHE A 149 4.24 -8.42 17.20
C PHE A 149 5.01 -8.06 15.93
N TYR A 150 6.32 -7.94 16.08
CA TYR A 150 7.21 -7.85 14.94
C TYR A 150 8.50 -8.64 15.16
N SER A 151 9.09 -9.10 14.06
CA SER A 151 10.41 -9.71 14.05
C SER A 151 11.28 -9.01 13.02
N VAL A 152 12.59 -9.03 13.24
CA VAL A 152 13.59 -8.41 12.39
C VAL A 152 14.73 -9.39 12.20
N LYS A 153 15.06 -9.68 10.94
CA LYS A 153 16.19 -10.51 10.57
C LYS A 153 17.09 -9.77 9.61
N TRP A 154 18.36 -9.67 9.98
CA TRP A 154 19.39 -9.09 9.13
C TRP A 154 20.19 -10.19 8.44
N LYS A 155 20.40 -10.01 7.14
CA LYS A 155 21.21 -10.95 6.36
C LYS A 155 22.18 -10.21 5.45
N GLU A 156 23.43 -10.63 5.46
CA GLU A 156 24.45 -10.05 4.59
C GLU A 156 24.23 -10.47 3.13
N THR A 157 24.49 -9.55 2.21
CA THR A 157 24.42 -9.77 0.76
C THR A 157 25.63 -9.18 0.05
N THR A 158 25.98 -9.74 -1.11
CA THR A 158 27.05 -9.25 -1.99
C THR A 158 26.58 -8.20 -2.99
N THR A 159 25.27 -7.89 -3.02
CA THR A 159 24.71 -6.90 -3.93
C THR A 159 25.26 -5.50 -3.64
N PRO A 160 25.84 -4.79 -4.62
CA PRO A 160 26.33 -3.42 -4.44
C PRO A 160 25.20 -2.43 -4.20
N PHE A 161 25.47 -1.38 -3.41
CA PHE A 161 24.51 -0.31 -3.09
C PHE A 161 23.88 0.34 -4.32
N GLU A 162 24.66 0.56 -5.39
CA GLU A 162 24.19 1.17 -6.64
C GLU A 162 23.03 0.40 -7.29
N LYS A 163 22.98 -0.92 -7.07
CA LYS A 163 21.94 -1.80 -7.65
C LYS A 163 20.71 -1.94 -6.77
N ARG A 164 20.68 -1.30 -5.59
CA ARG A 164 19.59 -1.47 -4.59
C ARG A 164 18.20 -1.09 -5.14
N MET A 165 18.15 -0.07 -6.00
CA MET A 165 16.87 0.44 -6.53
C MET A 165 16.32 -0.38 -7.71
N ASN A 166 17.12 -1.29 -8.29
CA ASN A 166 16.73 -2.06 -9.48
C ASN A 166 15.51 -2.95 -9.24
N LYS A 167 15.34 -3.46 -8.02
CA LYS A 167 14.17 -4.27 -7.66
C LYS A 167 12.89 -3.43 -7.69
N TYR A 168 12.96 -2.23 -7.11
CA TYR A 168 11.81 -1.34 -6.90
C TYR A 168 11.36 -0.67 -8.20
N SER A 169 12.29 -0.33 -9.10
CA SER A 169 11.96 0.21 -10.42
C SER A 169 11.20 -0.77 -11.32
N GLN A 170 11.41 -2.07 -11.14
CA GLN A 170 10.66 -3.11 -11.86
C GLN A 170 9.31 -3.44 -11.22
N THR A 171 9.14 -3.20 -9.91
CA THR A 171 7.86 -3.46 -9.22
C THR A 171 6.87 -2.31 -9.38
N SER A 172 7.33 -1.07 -9.57
CA SER A 172 6.46 0.06 -9.94
C SER A 172 5.74 -0.11 -11.29
N SER A 173 6.18 -1.07 -12.12
CA SER A 173 5.50 -1.46 -13.36
C SER A 173 4.43 -2.56 -13.19
N LEU A 174 3.92 -2.80 -11.98
CA LEU A 174 2.85 -3.78 -11.73
C LEU A 174 1.59 -3.48 -12.59
N PRO A 175 0.86 -4.52 -13.08
CA PRO A 175 -0.02 -4.40 -14.25
C PRO A 175 -1.28 -3.54 -14.06
N HIS A 176 -1.76 -3.37 -12.83
CA HIS A 176 -3.02 -2.64 -12.55
C HIS A 176 -2.94 -1.14 -12.87
N HIS A 177 -1.77 -0.52 -12.76
CA HIS A 177 -1.60 0.90 -13.07
C HIS A 177 -1.49 1.12 -14.60
N LEU A 178 -0.84 0.21 -15.34
CA LEU A 178 -0.68 0.36 -16.79
C LEU A 178 -2.02 0.32 -17.52
N GLU A 179 -2.96 -0.53 -17.09
CA GLU A 179 -4.27 -0.68 -17.73
C GLU A 179 -5.16 0.57 -17.64
N ILE A 180 -5.00 1.39 -16.62
CA ILE A 180 -5.84 2.60 -16.43
C ILE A 180 -5.33 3.76 -17.29
N HIS A 181 -4.00 3.87 -17.49
CA HIS A 181 -3.43 5.00 -18.23
C HIS A 181 -3.70 4.95 -19.74
N TRP A 182 -3.62 3.78 -20.39
CA TRP A 182 -3.84 3.71 -21.84
C TRP A 182 -5.31 3.95 -22.22
N PHE A 183 -6.27 3.63 -21.34
CA PHE A 183 -7.69 3.92 -21.56
C PHE A 183 -7.96 5.43 -21.65
N SER A 184 -7.31 6.23 -20.79
CA SER A 184 -7.39 7.69 -20.84
C SER A 184 -6.72 8.28 -22.09
N ILE A 185 -5.60 7.70 -22.54
CA ILE A 185 -4.90 8.14 -23.75
C ILE A 185 -5.76 7.91 -24.99
N ILE A 186 -6.39 6.73 -25.11
CA ILE A 186 -7.29 6.44 -26.24
C ILE A 186 -8.49 7.36 -26.22
N ASN A 187 -9.14 7.53 -25.06
CA ASN A 187 -10.31 8.41 -24.95
C ASN A 187 -9.97 9.85 -25.36
N SER A 188 -8.82 10.37 -24.92
CA SER A 188 -8.33 11.69 -25.34
C SER A 188 -8.09 11.76 -26.86
N CYS A 189 -7.41 10.78 -27.45
CA CYS A 189 -7.16 10.76 -28.90
C CYS A 189 -8.46 10.74 -29.73
N VAL A 190 -9.45 9.94 -29.33
CA VAL A 190 -10.75 9.86 -30.01
C VAL A 190 -11.48 11.19 -29.96
N THR A 191 -11.51 11.88 -28.80
CA THR A 191 -12.17 13.19 -28.67
C THR A 191 -11.54 14.25 -29.56
N VAL A 192 -10.21 14.29 -29.67
CA VAL A 192 -9.48 15.24 -30.53
C VAL A 192 -9.79 15.00 -32.02
N LEU A 193 -9.86 13.75 -32.46
CA LEU A 193 -10.20 13.42 -33.86
C LEU A 193 -11.65 13.81 -34.21
N LEU A 194 -12.60 13.61 -33.29
CA LEU A 194 -13.99 14.00 -33.49
C LEU A 194 -14.14 15.54 -33.56
N LEU A 195 -13.48 16.27 -32.66
CA LEU A 195 -13.53 17.73 -32.65
C LEU A 195 -12.87 18.36 -33.89
N THR A 196 -11.73 17.82 -34.32
CA THR A 196 -11.06 18.29 -35.55
C THR A 196 -11.89 17.97 -36.80
N GLY A 197 -12.51 16.79 -36.86
CA GLY A 197 -13.45 16.43 -37.93
C GLY A 197 -14.66 17.37 -37.98
N PHE A 198 -15.29 17.65 -36.84
CA PHE A 198 -16.42 18.56 -36.77
C PHE A 198 -16.03 19.98 -37.20
N LEU A 199 -14.90 20.51 -36.72
CA LEU A 199 -14.38 21.81 -37.12
C LEU A 199 -14.13 21.87 -38.64
N ALA A 200 -13.50 20.83 -39.21
CA ALA A 200 -13.23 20.75 -40.64
C ALA A 200 -14.53 20.76 -41.47
N THR A 201 -15.59 20.07 -41.02
CA THR A 201 -16.89 20.11 -41.73
C THR A 201 -17.55 21.49 -41.70
N ILE A 202 -17.46 22.22 -40.58
CA ILE A 202 -17.98 23.58 -40.46
C ILE A 202 -17.20 24.51 -41.39
N LEU A 203 -15.86 24.45 -41.34
CA LEU A 203 -15.00 25.26 -42.21
C LEU A 203 -15.27 24.97 -43.70
N MET A 204 -15.39 23.70 -44.09
CA MET A 204 -15.75 23.32 -45.47
C MET A 204 -17.14 23.84 -45.87
N ARG A 205 -18.11 23.84 -44.95
CA ARG A 205 -19.45 24.36 -45.21
C ARG A 205 -19.46 25.87 -45.38
N VAL A 206 -18.72 26.60 -44.55
CA VAL A 206 -18.55 28.05 -44.65
C VAL A 206 -17.84 28.41 -45.95
N LEU A 207 -16.72 27.74 -46.24
CA LEU A 207 -15.94 27.97 -47.45
C LEU A 207 -16.77 27.70 -48.71
N LYS A 208 -17.52 26.58 -48.77
CA LYS A 208 -18.44 26.31 -49.88
C LYS A 208 -19.53 27.38 -50.01
N ASN A 209 -20.03 27.92 -48.90
CA ASN A 209 -21.04 28.98 -48.93
C ASN A 209 -20.47 30.33 -49.40
N ASP A 210 -19.18 30.58 -49.17
CA ASP A 210 -18.48 31.79 -49.58
C ASP A 210 -18.11 31.75 -51.08
N PHE A 211 -17.73 30.57 -51.61
CA PHE A 211 -17.44 30.38 -53.04
C PHE A 211 -18.67 30.25 -53.95
N VAL A 212 -19.88 30.07 -53.39
CA VAL A 212 -21.14 29.94 -54.14
C VAL A 212 -21.82 31.31 -54.36
N LYS A 213 -21.14 32.41 -54.02
CA LYS A 213 -21.59 33.79 -54.23
C LYS A 213 -20.71 34.51 -55.24
#